data_AF-A0A974NXN8-F1
#
_entry.id   AF-A0A974NXN8-F1
#
_cell.length_a   1.000
_cell.length_b   1.000
_cell.length_c   1.000
_cell.angle_alpha   90.00
_cell.angle_beta   90.00
_cell.angle_gamma   90.00
#
_symmetry.space_group_name_H-M   'P 1'
#
loop_
_entity.id
_entity.type
_entity.pdbx_description
1 polymer ?
#
loop_
_entity_poly.entity_id
_entity_poly.type
_entity_poly.pdbx_seq_one_letter_code
_entity_poly.pdbx_strand_id
1 'polypeptide(L)' 'MAAHIGDVEEYRTRARSMFDAVETGTIVPDVWRTYDVSEAGGAHADLEGGLSYGAIVLTPR' A
#
# COMPACT_ATOMS: atom_id res chain seq x y z
N MET A 1 17.60 12.15 -6.21
CA MET A 1 17.89 11.73 -4.83
C MET A 1 17.02 10.52 -4.55
N ALA A 2 17.59 9.31 -4.52
CA ALA A 2 16.80 8.10 -4.34
C ALA A 2 16.49 7.92 -2.85
N ALA A 3 15.21 7.97 -2.48
CA ALA A 3 14.70 7.66 -1.14
C ALA A 3 14.77 6.15 -0.86
N HIS A 4 15.95 5.56 -0.99
CA HIS A 4 16.21 4.20 -0.55
C HIS A 4 16.59 4.24 0.92
N ILE A 5 16.10 3.24 1.65
CA ILE A 5 16.39 3.05 3.05
C ILE A 5 17.74 2.33 3.13
N GLY A 6 18.71 2.93 3.83
CA GLY A 6 20.09 2.44 3.87
C GLY A 6 20.30 1.27 4.83
N ASP A 7 19.49 1.19 5.89
CA ASP A 7 19.56 0.12 6.89
C ASP A 7 18.22 -0.15 7.60
N VAL A 8 18.20 -1.20 8.43
CA VAL A 8 17.00 -1.67 9.13
C VAL A 8 16.52 -0.69 10.23
N GLU A 9 17.40 0.09 10.84
CA GLU A 9 17.03 1.05 11.87
C GLU A 9 16.32 2.26 11.25
N GLU A 10 16.85 2.76 10.13
CA GLU A 10 16.20 3.78 9.33
C GLU A 10 14.82 3.31 8.84
N TYR A 11 14.72 2.06 8.36
CA TYR A 11 13.45 1.45 7.96
C TYR A 11 12.41 1.51 9.09
N ARG A 12 12.79 1.03 10.27
CA ARG A 12 11.90 0.95 11.44
C ARG A 12 11.46 2.33 11.90
N THR A 13 12.36 3.32 11.84
CA THR A 13 12.05 4.71 12.20
C THR A 13 10.99 5.28 11.26
N ARG A 14 11.20 5.14 9.95
CA ARG A 14 10.23 5.62 8.93
C ARG A 14 8.89 4.89 9.03
N ALA A 15 8.91 3.58 9.24
CA ALA A 15 7.70 2.78 9.42
C ALA A 15 6.89 3.25 10.63
N ARG A 16 7.55 3.49 11.78
CA ARG A 16 6.88 4.00 12.98
C ARG A 16 6.22 5.35 12.71
N SER A 17 6.93 6.30 12.12
CA SER A 17 6.35 7.61 11.78
C SER A 17 5.14 7.50 10.84
N MET A 18 5.16 6.57 9.88
CA MET A 18 4.00 6.30 9.01
C MET A 18 2.82 5.74 9.81
N PHE A 19 3.05 4.75 10.68
CA PHE A 19 1.99 4.17 11.51
C PHE A 19 1.41 5.18 12.50
N ASP A 20 2.23 6.02 13.13
CA ASP A 20 1.78 7.09 14.02
C ASP A 20 0.87 8.09 13.25
N ALA A 21 1.23 8.41 12.00
CA ALA A 21 0.40 9.27 11.14
C ALA A 21 -0.94 8.62 10.77
N VAL A 22 -0.99 7.29 10.61
CA VAL A 22 -2.23 6.54 10.41
C VAL A 22 -3.07 6.51 11.69
N GLU A 23 -2.45 6.25 12.84
CA GLU A 23 -3.14 6.19 14.14
C GLU A 23 -3.76 7.53 14.52
N THR A 24 -3.07 8.64 14.24
CA THR A 24 -3.59 10.00 14.47
C THR A 24 -4.61 10.46 13.44
N GLY A 25 -4.87 9.68 12.39
CA GLY A 25 -5.76 10.05 11.29
C GLY A 25 -5.21 11.13 10.37
N THR A 26 -3.92 11.49 10.50
CA THR A 26 -3.23 12.40 9.58
C THR A 26 -3.14 11.78 8.18
N ILE A 27 -2.96 10.46 8.11
CA ILE A 27 -3.04 9.66 6.89
C ILE A 27 -4.17 8.67 7.05
N VAL A 28 -5.10 8.64 6.09
CA VAL A 28 -6.17 7.64 6.05
C VAL A 28 -5.96 6.76 4.81
N PRO A 29 -5.49 5.51 4.98
CA PRO A 29 -5.37 4.58 3.86
C PRO A 29 -6.75 4.29 3.28
N ASP A 30 -6.89 4.44 1.96
CA ASP A 30 -8.11 4.12 1.25
C ASP A 30 -7.88 2.90 0.35
N VAL A 31 -8.56 1.80 0.68
CA VAL A 31 -8.55 0.57 -0.12
C VAL A 31 -9.67 0.68 -1.12
N TRP A 32 -9.31 0.94 -2.37
CA TRP A 32 -10.27 1.03 -3.46
C TRP A 32 -10.92 -0.33 -3.74
N ARG A 33 -10.11 -1.41 -3.76
CA ARG A 33 -10.61 -2.75 -4.07
C ARG A 33 -9.77 -3.85 -3.46
N THR A 34 -10.44 -4.91 -3.04
CA THR A 34 -9.82 -6.16 -2.60
C THR A 34 -10.18 -7.28 -3.57
N TYR A 35 -9.17 -8.03 -4.01
CA TYR A 35 -9.31 -9.21 -4.87
C TYR A 35 -8.87 -10.47 -4.14
N ASP A 36 -9.39 -11.62 -4.56
CA ASP A 36 -8.75 -12.89 -4.21
C ASP A 36 -7.37 -12.99 -4.87
N VAL A 37 -6.41 -13.66 -4.25
CA VAL A 37 -5.08 -13.90 -4.87
C VAL A 37 -5.20 -14.59 -6.23
N SER A 38 -6.19 -15.46 -6.42
CA SER A 38 -6.48 -16.11 -7.71
C SER A 38 -6.91 -15.14 -8.81
N GLU A 39 -7.34 -13.92 -8.46
CA GLU A 39 -7.80 -12.87 -9.38
C GLU A 39 -6.72 -11.81 -9.65
N ALA A 40 -5.45 -12.07 -9.30
CA ALA A 40 -4.35 -11.12 -9.45
C ALA A 40 -4.21 -10.55 -10.88
N GLY A 41 -4.56 -11.33 -11.91
CA GLY A 41 -4.58 -10.84 -13.29
C GLY A 41 -5.58 -9.71 -13.53
N GLY A 42 -6.77 -9.80 -12.93
CA GLY A 42 -7.78 -8.74 -12.98
C GLY A 42 -7.37 -7.51 -12.18
N ALA A 43 -6.78 -7.72 -11.00
CA ALA A 43 -6.22 -6.64 -10.19
C ALA A 43 -5.16 -5.83 -10.96
N HIS A 44 -4.30 -6.51 -11.72
CA HIS A 44 -3.27 -5.88 -12.54
C HIS A 44 -3.86 -5.10 -13.72
N ALA A 45 -4.81 -5.68 -14.45
CA ALA A 45 -5.48 -5.00 -15.56
C ALA A 45 -6.19 -3.71 -15.11
N ASP A 46 -6.85 -3.73 -13.95
CA ASP A 46 -7.51 -2.55 -13.39
C ASP A 46 -6.50 -1.46 -12.97
N LEU A 47 -5.34 -1.86 -12.44
CA LEU A 47 -4.25 -0.93 -12.10
C LEU A 47 -3.66 -0.27 -13.34
N GLU A 48 -3.28 -1.07 -14.34
CA GLU A 48 -2.69 -0.57 -15.60
C GLU A 48 -3.69 0.25 -16.42
N GLY A 49 -4.97 -0.10 -16.36
CA GLY A 49 -6.06 0.63 -16.99
C GLY A 49 -6.37 1.99 -16.35
N GLY A 50 -5.72 2.34 -15.24
CA GLY A 50 -5.95 3.60 -14.52
C GLY A 50 -7.31 3.67 -13.83
N LEU A 51 -7.93 2.53 -13.54
CA LEU A 51 -9.23 2.47 -12.86
C LEU A 51 -9.12 2.59 -11.34
N SER A 52 -7.91 2.42 -10.80
CA SER A 52 -7.65 2.47 -9.35
C SER A 52 -7.55 3.90 -8.82
N TYR A 53 -8.39 4.22 -7.83
CA TYR A 53 -8.36 5.51 -7.12
C TYR A 53 -7.62 5.46 -5.78
N GLY A 54 -7.18 4.27 -5.37
CA GLY A 54 -6.54 4.00 -4.08
C GLY A 54 -5.82 2.66 -4.11
N ALA A 55 -5.49 2.13 -2.94
CA ALA A 55 -4.78 0.86 -2.84
C ALA A 55 -5.64 -0.31 -3.37
N ILE A 56 -5.00 -1.21 -4.12
CA ILE A 56 -5.54 -2.54 -4.42
C ILE A 56 -4.88 -3.54 -3.48
N VAL A 57 -5.69 -4.38 -2.83
CA VAL A 57 -5.20 -5.43 -1.92
C VAL A 57 -5.56 -6.81 -2.48
N LEU A 58 -4.63 -7.75 -2.38
CA LEU A 58 -4.88 -9.17 -2.63
C LEU A 58 -4.97 -9.90 -1.30
N THR A 59 -6.04 -10.65 -1.07
CA THR A 59 -6.20 -11.48 0.12
C THR A 59 -6.24 -12.95 -0.26
N PRO A 60 -5.42 -13.82 0.37
CA PRO A 60 -5.64 -15.25 0.27
C PRO A 60 -6.93 -15.58 1.05
N ARG A 61 -7.91 -16.21 0.41
CA ARG A 61 -9.09 -16.74 1.11
C ARG A 61 -8.76 -18.03 1.87
#